data_AF-A0A351DET8-F1
#
_entry.id   AF-A0A351DET8-F1
#
_cell.length_a   1.000
_cell.length_b   1.000
_cell.length_c   1.000
_cell.angle_alpha   90.00
_cell.angle_beta   90.00
_cell.angle_gamma   90.00
#
_symmetry.space_group_name_H-M   'P 1'
#
loop_
_entity.id
_entity.type
_entity.pdbx_description
1 polymer ?
#
loop_
_entity_poly.entity_id
_entity_poly.type
_entity_poly.pdbx_seq_one_letter_code
_entity_poly.pdbx_strand_id
1 'polypeptide(L)'
;TASDSAIFDRARLETIMDGRKGKELLIIDIAVPRDVDPAAASIDGITLFDIDALWSFCTKNSLIGNDGAYLEAREIISEEVVRYLEQQSARQVAPLIAGFRNGAEEIRQAELKRFESRLASLSEEQRDTVESLTQGILGKILHEPTIAMNEAAGSPRGDRLAEALRELFNI
;
A
#
# COMPACT_ATOMS: atom_id res chain seq x y z
N THR A 1 -1.24 19.28 -23.04
CA THR A 1 -2.62 19.62 -22.64
C THR A 1 -3.33 18.33 -22.23
N ALA A 2 -4.65 18.31 -22.00
CA ALA A 2 -5.40 17.09 -21.66
C ALA A 2 -6.50 16.79 -22.72
N SER A 3 -6.24 17.10 -23.99
CA SER A 3 -7.19 16.88 -25.09
C SER A 3 -7.08 15.45 -25.63
N ASP A 4 -8.21 14.84 -25.98
CA ASP A 4 -8.28 13.48 -26.55
C ASP A 4 -7.90 13.43 -28.05
N SER A 5 -7.55 14.58 -28.66
CA SER A 5 -7.22 14.70 -30.09
C SER A 5 -6.08 15.71 -30.30
N ALA A 6 -5.26 15.49 -31.34
CA ALA A 6 -4.20 16.41 -31.72
C ALA A 6 -4.74 17.84 -31.89
N ILE A 7 -4.19 18.78 -31.12
CA ILE A 7 -4.54 20.20 -31.15
C ILE A 7 -3.90 20.89 -32.36
N PHE A 8 -2.75 20.37 -32.79
CA PHE A 8 -2.08 20.78 -34.01
C PHE A 8 -2.08 19.64 -35.01
N ASP A 9 -3.01 19.72 -35.94
CA ASP A 9 -2.98 18.90 -37.14
C ASP A 9 -1.91 19.40 -38.13
N ARG A 10 -1.59 18.55 -39.10
CA ARG A 10 -0.62 18.85 -40.16
C ARG A 10 -0.96 20.12 -40.94
N ALA A 11 -2.23 20.30 -41.34
CA ALA A 11 -2.64 21.40 -42.21
C ALA A 11 -2.46 22.78 -41.54
N ARG A 12 -2.76 22.85 -40.24
CA ARG A 12 -2.55 24.06 -39.44
C ARG A 12 -1.06 24.38 -39.32
N LEU A 13 -0.20 23.37 -39.18
CA LEU A 13 1.24 23.55 -39.10
C LEU A 13 1.85 23.97 -40.45
N GLU A 14 1.36 23.44 -41.58
CA GLU A 14 1.77 23.89 -42.93
C GLU A 14 1.48 25.38 -43.12
N THR A 15 0.28 25.83 -42.74
CA THR A 15 -0.11 27.26 -42.79
C THR A 15 0.80 28.13 -41.92
N ILE A 16 1.21 27.63 -40.75
CA ILE A 16 2.15 28.33 -39.88
C ILE A 16 3.53 28.45 -40.55
N MET A 17 4.00 27.38 -41.21
CA MET A 17 5.31 27.36 -41.87
C MET A 17 5.40 28.31 -43.06
N ASP A 18 4.33 28.47 -43.85
CA ASP A 18 4.27 29.44 -44.95
C ASP A 18 4.55 30.88 -44.47
N GLY A 19 4.04 31.25 -43.30
CA GLY A 19 4.24 32.56 -42.69
C GLY A 19 5.65 32.80 -42.13
N ARG A 20 6.47 31.75 -41.98
CA ARG A 20 7.77 31.79 -41.29
C ARG A 20 8.95 32.16 -42.19
N LYS A 21 8.73 32.29 -43.51
CA LYS A 21 9.76 32.70 -44.49
C LYS A 21 11.03 31.84 -44.41
N GLY A 22 10.88 30.53 -44.29
CA GLY A 22 11.98 29.57 -44.21
C GLY A 22 12.63 29.43 -42.83
N LYS A 23 12.08 30.01 -41.76
CA LYS A 23 12.57 29.78 -40.39
C LYS A 23 12.07 28.45 -39.83
N GLU A 24 13.00 27.60 -39.42
CA GLU A 24 12.72 26.30 -38.79
C GLU A 24 11.86 26.43 -37.52
N LEU A 25 11.09 25.38 -37.21
CA LEU A 25 10.23 25.26 -36.03
C LEU A 25 10.57 23.97 -35.28
N LEU A 26 11.01 24.11 -34.04
CA LEU A 26 11.16 23.01 -33.09
C LEU A 26 9.87 22.85 -32.30
N ILE A 27 9.28 21.66 -32.34
CA ILE A 27 8.08 21.29 -31.57
C ILE A 27 8.48 20.20 -30.58
N ILE A 28 8.16 20.42 -29.30
CA ILE A 28 8.39 19.46 -28.23
C ILE A 28 7.03 19.03 -27.68
N ASP A 29 6.59 17.82 -28.04
CA ASP A 29 5.32 17.24 -27.61
C ASP A 29 5.55 16.26 -26.45
N ILE A 30 5.28 16.73 -25.23
CA ILE A 30 5.37 15.93 -23.99
C ILE A 30 4.02 15.40 -23.52
N ALA A 31 2.95 15.54 -24.33
CA ALA A 31 1.60 15.14 -23.93
C ALA A 31 1.33 13.65 -24.20
N VAL A 32 0.53 13.04 -23.31
CA VAL A 32 -0.02 11.69 -23.47
C VAL A 32 -1.52 11.75 -23.17
N PRO A 33 -2.41 11.60 -24.17
CA PRO A 33 -2.14 11.38 -25.61
C PRO A 33 -1.49 12.61 -26.29
N ARG A 34 -0.92 12.40 -27.49
CA ARG A 34 -0.13 13.41 -28.22
C ARG A 34 -0.95 14.63 -28.62
N ASP A 35 -0.39 15.83 -28.44
CA ASP A 35 -1.02 17.10 -28.82
C ASP A 35 -0.76 17.46 -30.29
N VAL A 36 0.22 16.83 -30.94
CA VAL A 36 0.64 17.12 -32.32
C VAL A 36 0.52 15.88 -33.18
N ASP A 37 -0.08 16.04 -34.36
CA ASP A 37 -0.14 14.97 -35.36
C ASP A 37 1.29 14.54 -35.77
N PRO A 38 1.66 13.25 -35.61
CA PRO A 38 2.98 12.74 -36.00
C PRO A 38 3.34 13.04 -37.48
N ALA A 39 2.35 13.18 -38.36
CA ALA A 39 2.56 13.55 -39.76
C ALA A 39 3.24 14.92 -39.93
N ALA A 40 3.18 15.80 -38.92
CA ALA A 40 3.85 17.09 -38.92
C ALA A 40 5.37 16.99 -39.05
N ALA A 41 5.98 15.87 -38.61
CA ALA A 41 7.42 15.63 -38.75
C ALA A 41 7.89 15.55 -40.22
N SER A 42 6.97 15.41 -41.18
CA SER A 42 7.27 15.38 -42.61
C SER A 42 7.19 16.75 -43.30
N ILE A 43 6.80 17.80 -42.57
CA ILE A 43 6.76 19.17 -43.09
C ILE A 43 8.18 19.75 -43.09
N ASP A 44 8.61 20.31 -44.21
CA ASP A 44 9.94 20.91 -44.33
C ASP A 44 10.14 22.05 -43.32
N GLY A 45 11.29 22.06 -42.65
CA GLY A 45 11.61 23.00 -41.58
C GLY A 45 10.95 22.72 -40.22
N ILE A 46 10.20 21.62 -40.03
CA ILE A 46 9.70 21.19 -38.72
C ILE A 46 10.60 20.08 -38.14
N THR A 47 11.05 20.28 -36.90
CA THR A 47 11.63 19.23 -36.07
C THR A 47 10.68 18.91 -34.93
N LEU A 48 10.12 17.69 -34.91
CA LEU A 48 9.20 17.23 -33.86
C LEU A 48 9.93 16.24 -32.92
N PHE A 49 10.01 16.59 -31.64
CA PHE A 49 10.42 15.69 -30.57
C PHE A 49 9.21 15.31 -29.72
N ASP A 50 8.93 14.02 -29.66
CA ASP A 50 7.99 13.45 -28.69
C ASP A 50 8.71 12.99 -27.41
N ILE A 51 7.93 12.52 -26.42
CA ILE A 51 8.48 12.00 -25.16
C ILE A 51 9.49 10.87 -25.36
N ASP A 52 9.31 10.00 -26.36
CA ASP A 52 10.18 8.86 -26.64
C ASP A 52 11.50 9.30 -27.29
N ALA A 53 11.43 10.28 -28.19
CA ALA A 53 12.58 10.89 -28.85
C ALA A 53 13.41 11.71 -27.85
N LEU A 54 12.77 12.42 -26.93
CA LEU A 54 13.43 13.08 -25.80
C LEU A 54 14.14 12.06 -24.91
N TRP A 55 13.48 10.95 -24.56
CA TRP A 55 14.09 9.90 -23.76
C TRP A 55 15.33 9.31 -24.47
N SER A 56 15.20 8.97 -25.75
CA SER A 56 16.29 8.46 -26.59
C SER A 56 17.45 9.46 -26.70
N PHE A 57 17.15 10.76 -26.84
CA PHE A 57 18.15 11.82 -26.89
C PHE A 57 18.91 11.91 -25.56
N CYS A 58 18.19 11.91 -24.44
CA CYS A 58 18.80 12.00 -23.13
C CYS A 58 19.63 10.75 -22.78
N THR A 59 19.20 9.54 -23.18
CA THR A 59 19.99 8.31 -23.03
C THR A 59 21.25 8.32 -23.88
N LYS A 60 21.16 8.70 -25.17
CA LYS A 60 22.33 8.75 -26.08
C LYS A 60 23.39 9.75 -25.64
N ASN A 61 22.98 10.84 -25.00
CA ASN A 61 23.88 11.90 -24.54
C ASN A 61 24.27 11.74 -23.06
N SER A 62 23.97 10.61 -22.43
CA SER A 62 24.23 10.35 -21.00
C SER A 62 23.70 11.46 -20.07
N LEU A 63 22.62 12.14 -20.48
CA LEU A 63 21.94 13.16 -19.69
C LEU A 63 21.02 12.54 -18.62
N ILE A 64 20.76 11.22 -18.73
CA ILE A 64 20.11 10.41 -17.71
C ILE A 64 21.20 9.54 -17.09
N GLY A 65 21.60 9.87 -15.87
CA GLY A 65 22.73 9.22 -15.23
C GLY A 65 23.17 9.93 -13.97
N ASN A 66 22.26 10.07 -13.00
CA ASN A 66 22.65 10.26 -11.61
C ASN A 66 22.45 8.91 -10.92
N ASP A 67 23.36 7.98 -11.17
CA ASP A 67 23.30 6.62 -10.62
C ASP A 67 23.17 6.64 -9.10
N GLY A 68 23.77 7.63 -8.42
CA GLY A 68 23.66 7.82 -6.97
C GLY A 68 22.24 8.13 -6.50
N ALA A 69 21.55 9.09 -7.12
CA ALA A 69 20.19 9.47 -6.74
C ALA A 69 19.17 8.37 -7.08
N TYR A 70 19.39 7.65 -8.18
CA TYR A 70 18.58 6.48 -8.54
C TYR A 70 18.75 5.33 -7.53
N LEU A 71 20.00 5.06 -7.12
CA LEU A 71 20.29 4.01 -6.14
C LEU A 71 19.68 4.35 -4.78
N GLU A 72 19.82 5.59 -4.32
CA GLU A 72 19.20 6.09 -3.08
C GLU A 72 17.67 5.97 -3.13
N ALA A 73 17.05 6.36 -4.25
CA ALA A 73 15.61 6.19 -4.42
C ALA A 73 15.18 4.71 -4.38
N ARG A 74 15.97 3.80 -4.95
CA ARG A 74 15.69 2.35 -4.89
C ARG A 74 15.82 1.79 -3.49
N GLU A 75 16.79 2.26 -2.70
CA GLU A 75 16.94 1.86 -1.30
C GLU A 75 15.71 2.31 -0.49
N ILE A 76 15.31 3.58 -0.61
CA ILE A 76 14.10 4.11 0.05
C ILE A 76 12.85 3.28 -0.33
N ILE A 77 12.65 3.01 -1.62
CA ILE A 77 11.50 2.20 -2.08
C ILE A 77 11.57 0.79 -1.48
N SER A 78 12.75 0.16 -1.45
CA SER A 78 12.91 -1.19 -0.93
C SER A 78 12.60 -1.27 0.56
N GLU A 79 13.10 -0.31 1.34
CA GLU A 79 12.81 -0.19 2.77
C GLU A 79 11.32 0.03 3.05
N GLU A 80 10.66 0.92 2.30
CA GLU A 80 9.23 1.18 2.48
C GLU A 80 8.35 0.02 2.02
N VAL A 81 8.76 -0.74 0.99
CA VAL A 81 8.06 -1.96 0.60
C VAL A 81 8.12 -3.01 1.71
N VAL A 82 9.29 -3.21 2.33
CA VAL A 82 9.42 -4.14 3.47
C VAL A 82 8.53 -3.68 4.63
N ARG A 83 8.61 -2.41 5.02
CA ARG A 83 7.79 -1.83 6.10
C ARG A 83 6.29 -1.96 5.81
N TYR A 84 5.87 -1.71 4.58
CA TYR A 84 4.47 -1.86 4.16
C TYR A 84 3.99 -3.30 4.29
N LEU A 85 4.79 -4.26 3.84
CA LEU A 85 4.46 -5.68 3.92
C LEU A 85 4.36 -6.17 5.38
N GLU A 86 5.23 -5.72 6.27
CA GLU A 86 5.13 -6.00 7.71
C GLU A 86 3.85 -5.42 8.31
N GLN A 87 3.53 -4.16 8.01
CA GLN A 87 2.29 -3.52 8.48
C GLN A 87 1.04 -4.22 7.94
N GLN A 88 1.04 -4.59 6.66
CA GLN A 88 -0.09 -5.27 6.04
C GLN A 88 -0.29 -6.67 6.61
N SER A 89 0.80 -7.35 6.94
CA SER A 89 0.78 -8.64 7.58
C SER A 89 0.21 -8.59 8.99
N ALA A 90 0.63 -7.61 9.81
CA ALA A 90 0.05 -7.38 11.13
C ALA A 90 -1.47 -7.10 11.06
N ARG A 91 -1.92 -6.35 10.04
CA ARG A 91 -3.35 -6.09 9.80
C ARG A 91 -4.16 -7.35 9.47
N GLN A 92 -3.56 -8.36 8.84
CA GLN A 92 -4.25 -9.62 8.52
C GLN A 92 -4.49 -10.50 9.75
N VAL A 93 -3.60 -10.45 10.74
CA VAL A 93 -3.68 -11.27 11.96
C VAL A 93 -4.56 -10.62 13.04
N ALA A 94 -4.72 -9.30 13.01
CA ALA A 94 -5.51 -8.57 14.00
C ALA A 94 -6.96 -9.08 14.20
N PRO A 95 -7.75 -9.41 13.15
CA PRO A 95 -9.08 -9.98 13.31
C PRO A 95 -9.07 -11.34 14.03
N LEU A 96 -8.04 -12.15 13.79
CA LEU A 96 -7.91 -13.47 14.42
C LEU A 96 -7.58 -13.34 15.91
N ILE A 97 -6.65 -12.43 16.27
CA ILE A 97 -6.36 -12.10 17.67
C ILE A 97 -7.62 -11.58 18.36
N ALA A 98 -8.39 -10.70 17.71
CA ALA A 98 -9.64 -10.20 18.26
C ALA A 98 -10.65 -11.34 18.51
N GLY A 99 -10.85 -12.23 17.53
CA GLY A 99 -11.71 -13.41 17.67
C GLY A 99 -11.29 -14.31 18.83
N PHE A 100 -9.98 -14.58 18.95
CA PHE A 100 -9.43 -15.38 20.04
C PHE A 100 -9.69 -14.75 21.42
N ARG A 101 -9.43 -13.45 21.58
CA ARG A 101 -9.68 -12.75 22.84
C ARG A 101 -11.17 -12.71 23.19
N ASN A 102 -12.03 -12.52 22.20
CA ASN A 102 -13.47 -12.52 22.38
C ASN A 102 -13.98 -13.90 22.84
N GLY A 103 -13.56 -14.99 22.18
CA GLY A 103 -13.95 -16.34 22.59
C GLY A 103 -13.47 -16.68 24.01
N ALA A 104 -12.27 -16.24 24.38
CA ALA A 104 -11.75 -16.43 25.73
C ALA A 104 -12.55 -15.64 26.79
N GLU A 105 -13.00 -14.42 26.46
CA GLU A 105 -13.87 -13.62 27.32
C GLU A 105 -15.28 -14.22 27.43
N GLU A 106 -15.84 -14.75 26.34
CA GLU A 106 -17.13 -15.45 26.35
C GLU A 106 -17.09 -16.65 27.31
N ILE A 107 -16.01 -17.42 27.31
CA ILE A 107 -15.81 -18.54 28.26
C ILE A 107 -15.76 -18.02 29.70
N ARG A 108 -15.02 -16.93 29.96
CA ARG A 108 -14.92 -16.33 31.30
C ARG A 108 -16.30 -15.90 31.82
N GLN A 109 -17.06 -15.19 30.99
CA GLN A 109 -18.40 -14.72 31.32
C GLN A 109 -19.38 -15.88 31.55
N ALA A 110 -19.31 -16.92 30.72
CA ALA A 110 -20.13 -18.13 30.88
C ALA A 110 -19.87 -18.82 32.23
N GLU A 111 -18.61 -18.94 32.64
CA GLU A 111 -18.26 -19.53 33.93
C GLU A 111 -18.69 -18.64 35.11
N LEU A 112 -18.51 -17.33 35.03
CA LEU A 112 -19.02 -16.43 36.08
C LEU A 112 -20.53 -16.54 36.26
N LYS A 113 -21.27 -16.56 35.15
CA LYS A 113 -22.72 -16.76 35.15
C LYS A 113 -23.11 -18.12 35.73
N ARG A 114 -22.36 -19.18 35.41
CA ARG A 114 -22.59 -20.52 35.97
C ARG A 114 -22.46 -20.55 37.49
N PHE A 115 -21.56 -19.75 38.05
CA PHE A 115 -21.33 -19.65 39.50
C PHE A 115 -22.10 -18.52 40.18
N GLU A 116 -22.92 -17.74 39.45
CA GLU A 116 -23.64 -16.56 39.94
C GLU A 116 -24.42 -16.83 41.24
N SER A 117 -25.17 -17.93 41.30
CA SER A 117 -25.94 -18.31 42.50
C SER A 117 -25.07 -18.59 43.73
N ARG A 118 -23.86 -19.13 43.53
CA ARG A 118 -22.89 -19.39 44.61
C ARG A 118 -22.13 -18.14 45.02
N LEU A 119 -22.00 -17.18 44.12
CA LEU A 119 -21.39 -15.87 44.35
C LEU A 119 -22.41 -14.83 44.85
N ALA A 120 -23.69 -15.20 44.96
CA ALA A 120 -24.76 -14.30 45.37
C ALA A 120 -24.57 -13.69 46.77
N SER A 121 -23.91 -14.40 47.69
CA SER A 121 -23.64 -13.92 49.04
C SER A 121 -22.44 -12.96 49.15
N LEU A 122 -21.69 -12.76 48.06
CA LEU A 122 -20.56 -11.83 48.05
C LEU A 122 -21.04 -10.37 48.08
N SER A 123 -20.30 -9.50 48.78
CA SER A 123 -20.47 -8.05 48.65
C SER A 123 -20.06 -7.58 47.25
N GLU A 124 -20.45 -6.35 46.87
CA GLU A 124 -20.04 -5.76 45.58
C GLU A 124 -18.51 -5.72 45.44
N GLU A 125 -17.79 -5.27 46.48
CA GLU A 125 -16.32 -5.24 46.50
C GLU A 125 -15.69 -6.63 46.28
N GLN A 126 -16.29 -7.68 46.85
CA GLN A 126 -15.82 -9.05 46.66
C GLN A 126 -16.11 -9.55 45.25
N ARG A 127 -17.26 -9.18 44.65
CA ARG A 127 -17.56 -9.52 43.25
C ARG A 127 -16.59 -8.84 42.29
N ASP A 128 -16.28 -7.57 42.50
CA ASP A 128 -15.29 -6.83 41.72
C ASP A 128 -13.89 -7.44 41.82
N THR A 129 -13.54 -7.97 43.00
CA THR A 129 -12.29 -8.70 43.22
C THR A 129 -12.25 -10.00 42.40
N VAL A 130 -13.35 -10.77 42.35
CA VAL A 130 -13.45 -11.99 41.52
C VAL A 130 -13.39 -11.65 40.03
N GLU A 131 -14.08 -10.59 39.61
CA GLU A 131 -14.05 -10.10 38.23
C GLU A 131 -12.61 -9.75 37.81
N SER A 132 -11.95 -8.92 38.62
CA SER A 132 -10.56 -8.50 38.40
C SER A 132 -9.58 -9.68 38.39
N LEU A 133 -9.77 -10.65 39.29
CA LEU A 133 -8.94 -11.86 39.36
C LEU A 133 -9.06 -12.68 38.07
N THR A 134 -10.29 -12.95 37.62
CA THR A 134 -10.53 -13.76 36.42
C THR A 134 -10.05 -13.05 35.16
N GLN A 135 -10.27 -11.73 35.03
CA GLN A 135 -9.70 -10.92 33.95
C GLN A 135 -8.17 -10.92 33.98
N GLY A 136 -7.56 -10.83 35.17
CA GLY A 136 -6.10 -10.88 35.33
C GLY A 136 -5.50 -12.22 34.91
N ILE A 137 -6.17 -13.33 35.22
CA ILE A 137 -5.76 -14.67 34.76
C ILE A 137 -5.88 -14.75 33.24
N LEU A 138 -7.01 -14.32 32.67
CA LEU A 138 -7.25 -14.33 31.23
C LEU A 138 -6.20 -13.50 30.49
N GLY A 139 -5.92 -12.29 30.99
CA GLY A 139 -4.90 -11.40 30.43
C GLY A 139 -3.51 -12.03 30.40
N LYS A 140 -3.12 -12.74 31.47
CA LYS A 140 -1.83 -13.46 31.53
C LYS A 140 -1.76 -14.63 30.55
N ILE A 141 -2.84 -15.41 30.40
CA ILE A 141 -2.91 -16.52 29.45
C ILE A 141 -2.83 -16.01 28.00
N LEU A 142 -3.52 -14.91 27.71
CA LEU A 142 -3.62 -14.37 26.34
C LEU A 142 -2.41 -13.54 25.91
N HIS A 143 -1.54 -13.11 26.84
CA HIS A 143 -0.43 -12.21 26.55
C HIS A 143 0.58 -12.83 25.57
N GLU A 144 1.19 -13.95 25.94
CA GLU A 144 2.23 -14.62 25.13
C GLU A 144 1.71 -15.07 23.76
N PRO A 145 0.52 -15.72 23.63
CA PRO A 145 -0.02 -16.06 22.33
C PRO A 145 -0.29 -14.83 21.45
N THR A 146 -0.77 -13.73 22.04
CA THR A 146 -1.01 -12.48 21.29
C THR A 146 0.29 -11.89 20.76
N ILE A 147 1.37 -11.87 21.57
CA ILE A 147 2.69 -11.40 21.14
C ILE A 147 3.23 -12.30 20.03
N ALA A 148 3.24 -13.62 20.23
CA ALA A 148 3.75 -14.57 19.25
C ALA A 148 3.02 -14.48 17.90
N MET A 149 1.71 -14.20 17.90
CA MET A 149 0.93 -13.97 16.67
C MET A 149 1.30 -12.68 15.96
N ASN A 150 1.49 -11.59 16.71
CA ASN A 150 1.91 -10.30 16.14
C ASN A 150 3.33 -10.39 15.56
N GLU A 151 4.27 -11.00 16.28
CA GLU A 151 5.66 -11.16 15.84
C GLU A 151 5.79 -12.08 14.62
N ALA A 152 4.93 -13.09 14.50
CA ALA A 152 4.95 -14.02 13.39
C ALA A 152 4.11 -13.56 12.19
N ALA A 153 3.40 -12.44 12.27
CA ALA A 153 2.48 -11.99 11.23
C ALA A 153 3.18 -11.84 9.87
N GLY A 154 2.60 -12.39 8.81
CA GLY A 154 3.16 -12.32 7.45
C GLY A 154 4.30 -13.29 7.16
N SER A 155 4.60 -14.18 8.11
CA SER A 155 5.56 -15.25 7.92
C SER A 155 4.85 -16.60 7.77
N PRO A 156 5.51 -17.61 7.17
CA PRO A 156 5.00 -18.99 7.16
C PRO A 156 4.80 -19.60 8.56
N ARG A 157 5.41 -19.00 9.60
CA ARG A 157 5.15 -19.37 11.00
C ARG A 157 3.83 -18.75 11.47
N GLY A 158 3.54 -17.51 11.10
CA GLY A 158 2.28 -16.83 11.42
C GLY A 158 1.08 -17.53 10.81
N ASP A 159 1.19 -17.98 9.56
CA ASP A 159 0.11 -18.73 8.89
C ASP A 159 -0.23 -20.03 9.63
N ARG A 160 0.80 -20.78 10.04
CA ARG A 160 0.63 -22.01 10.83
C ARG A 160 0.05 -21.75 12.20
N LEU A 161 0.49 -20.70 12.88
CA LEU A 161 -0.08 -20.31 14.18
C LEU A 161 -1.54 -19.85 14.03
N ALA A 162 -1.86 -19.17 12.93
CA ALA A 162 -3.21 -18.75 12.62
C ALA A 162 -4.14 -19.93 12.38
N GLU A 163 -3.72 -20.91 11.57
CA GLU A 163 -4.47 -22.17 11.38
C GLU A 163 -4.68 -22.91 12.70
N ALA A 164 -3.63 -23.07 13.51
CA ALA A 164 -3.74 -23.74 14.81
C ALA A 164 -4.73 -23.03 15.74
N LEU A 165 -4.74 -21.70 15.76
CA LEU A 165 -5.70 -20.91 16.54
C LEU A 165 -7.15 -21.15 16.09
N ARG A 166 -7.38 -21.17 14.78
CA ARG A 166 -8.71 -21.46 14.21
C ARG A 166 -9.18 -22.86 14.58
N GLU A 167 -8.30 -23.86 14.50
CA GLU A 167 -8.65 -25.24 14.83
C GLU A 167 -8.89 -25.44 16.34
N LEU A 168 -8.01 -24.90 17.20
CA LEU A 168 -8.09 -25.09 18.65
C LEU A 168 -9.25 -24.32 19.30
N PHE A 169 -9.61 -23.16 18.75
CA PHE A 169 -10.62 -22.28 19.34
C PHE A 169 -11.87 -22.13 18.47
N ASN A 170 -11.95 -22.85 17.34
CA ASN A 170 -13.09 -22.89 16.43
C ASN A 170 -13.56 -21.49 15.98
N ILE A 171 -12.60 -20.66 15.55
CA ILE A 171 -12.76 -19.27 15.08
C ILE A 171 -12.39 -19.11 13.61
#